data_AF-A0A378JVK7-F1
#
_entry.id   AF-A0A378JVK7-F1
#
_cell.length_a   1.000
_cell.length_b   1.000
_cell.length_c   1.000
_cell.angle_alpha   90.00
_cell.angle_beta   90.00
_cell.angle_gamma   90.00
#
_symmetry.space_group_name_H-M   'P 1'
#
loop_
_entity.id
_entity.type
_entity.pdbx_description
1 polymer ?
#
loop_
_entity_poly.entity_id
_entity_poly.type
_entity_poly.pdbx_seq_one_letter_code
_entity_poly.pdbx_strand_id
1 'polypeptide(L)'
;MNGFLFSPVITRDEVNQKINRAIHLLDDIHSKEKELFLSELRNRISDFEKELANDEISFDEKEQILIQYNRFARTLVHCMKSPDRASDSINYYHRFKYYPVGIEDTMKPSLLLQNSSIALLGIGVALLAVSIPAFLFNPAIGSIALSIAITMLFPSCFYLMTPESPDTTRKKSEEKHIFQQAAQLIKPELTFNDEFDTPESSSPIYAS
;
A
#
# COMPACT_ATOMS: atom_id res chain seq x y z
N MET A 1 23.89 -5.31 -30.35
CA MET A 1 23.52 -5.14 -28.94
C MET A 1 22.50 -4.02 -28.85
N ASN A 2 21.21 -4.35 -28.84
CA ASN A 2 20.13 -3.40 -28.55
C ASN A 2 19.30 -4.02 -27.42
N GLY A 3 19.66 -3.67 -26.18
CA GLY A 3 18.89 -3.99 -24.99
C GLY A 3 17.99 -2.81 -24.64
N PHE A 4 16.75 -2.87 -25.07
CA PHE A 4 15.66 -2.10 -24.47
C PHE A 4 14.69 -3.10 -23.82
N LEU A 5 14.97 -3.37 -22.54
CA LEU A 5 14.04 -3.38 -21.40
C LEU A 5 12.53 -3.54 -21.70
N PHE A 6 12.10 -4.67 -22.26
CA PHE A 6 10.73 -5.12 -22.09
C PHE A 6 10.68 -6.06 -20.88
N SER A 7 10.27 -5.54 -19.73
CA SER A 7 9.75 -6.42 -18.68
C SER A 7 8.55 -7.15 -19.27
N PRO A 8 8.44 -8.49 -19.16
CA PRO A 8 7.26 -9.18 -19.64
C PRO A 8 6.02 -8.56 -19.00
N VAL A 9 5.05 -8.18 -19.83
CA VAL A 9 3.74 -7.69 -19.38
C VAL A 9 3.13 -8.81 -18.56
N ILE A 10 2.98 -8.59 -17.25
CA ILE A 10 2.34 -9.55 -16.36
C ILE A 10 0.90 -9.72 -16.84
N THR A 11 0.48 -10.96 -17.04
CA THR A 11 -0.90 -11.26 -17.44
C THR A 11 -1.67 -11.94 -16.30
N ARG A 12 -2.99 -11.79 -16.32
CA ARG A 12 -3.89 -12.46 -15.37
C ARG A 12 -3.71 -13.98 -15.40
N ASP A 13 -3.49 -14.55 -16.59
CA ASP A 13 -3.24 -15.98 -16.76
C ASP A 13 -1.95 -16.45 -16.08
N GLU A 14 -0.87 -15.66 -16.18
CA GLU A 14 0.38 -15.96 -15.48
C GLU A 14 0.21 -15.96 -13.95
N VAL A 15 -0.61 -15.06 -13.41
CA VAL A 15 -0.91 -15.02 -11.98
C VAL A 15 -1.74 -16.24 -11.57
N ASN A 16 -2.78 -16.55 -12.34
CA ASN A 16 -3.63 -17.72 -12.11
C ASN A 16 -2.85 -19.03 -12.15
N GLN A 17 -1.88 -19.16 -13.06
CA GLN A 17 -0.97 -20.31 -13.08
C GLN A 17 -0.16 -20.45 -11.80
N LYS A 18 0.29 -19.34 -11.19
CA LYS A 18 1.03 -19.37 -9.91
C LYS A 18 0.13 -19.77 -8.74
N ILE A 19 -1.10 -19.24 -8.71
CA ILE A 19 -2.10 -19.62 -7.71
C ILE A 19 -2.43 -21.12 -7.82
N ASN A 20 -2.72 -21.61 -9.03
CA ASN A 20 -2.99 -23.03 -9.26
C ASN A 20 -1.81 -23.90 -8.86
N ARG A 21 -0.58 -23.44 -9.14
CA ARG A 21 0.63 -24.12 -8.68
C ARG A 21 0.74 -24.18 -7.16
N ALA A 22 0.37 -23.10 -6.46
CA ALA A 22 0.34 -23.09 -5.00
C ALA A 22 -0.70 -24.08 -4.47
N ILE A 23 -1.91 -24.08 -5.02
CA ILE A 23 -2.98 -25.01 -4.62
C ILE A 23 -2.55 -26.47 -4.84
N HIS A 24 -1.92 -26.79 -5.97
CA HIS A 24 -1.42 -28.13 -6.27
C HIS A 24 -0.37 -28.64 -5.26
N LEU A 25 0.38 -27.76 -4.58
CA LEU A 25 1.32 -28.17 -3.53
C LEU A 25 0.60 -28.75 -2.29
N LEU A 26 -0.72 -28.56 -2.19
CA LEU A 26 -1.53 -29.03 -1.08
C LEU A 26 -2.34 -30.29 -1.42
N ASP A 27 -2.25 -30.83 -2.64
CA ASP A 27 -3.15 -31.90 -3.11
C ASP A 27 -3.17 -33.10 -2.16
N ASP A 28 -1.99 -33.52 -1.69
CA ASP A 28 -1.81 -34.67 -0.80
C ASP A 28 -2.14 -34.39 0.68
N ILE A 29 -2.48 -33.14 1.01
CA ILE A 29 -2.83 -32.74 2.38
C ILE A 29 -4.35 -32.82 2.55
N HIS A 30 -4.79 -33.62 3.54
CA HIS A 30 -6.18 -33.73 3.94
C HIS A 30 -6.33 -33.25 5.38
N SER A 31 -6.62 -31.95 5.54
CA SER A 31 -6.76 -31.32 6.85
C SER A 31 -7.86 -30.27 6.83
N LYS A 32 -8.48 -30.00 7.99
CA LYS A 32 -9.49 -28.95 8.11
C LYS A 32 -8.87 -27.57 7.90
N GLU A 33 -7.61 -27.44 8.29
CA GLU A 33 -6.78 -26.26 8.14
C GLU A 33 -6.58 -25.91 6.67
N LYS A 34 -6.44 -26.90 5.78
CA LYS A 34 -6.38 -26.69 4.33
C LYS A 34 -7.67 -26.05 3.79
N GLU A 35 -8.83 -26.52 4.22
CA GLU A 35 -10.11 -25.97 3.77
C GLU A 35 -10.30 -24.51 4.21
N LEU A 36 -9.92 -24.21 5.45
CA LEU A 36 -9.92 -22.84 5.98
C LEU A 36 -8.98 -21.93 5.16
N PHE A 37 -7.74 -22.36 4.96
CA PHE A 37 -6.77 -21.65 4.13
C PHE A 37 -7.27 -21.42 2.70
N LEU A 38 -7.85 -22.43 2.05
CA LEU A 38 -8.38 -22.30 0.69
C LEU A 38 -9.57 -21.32 0.62
N SER A 39 -10.38 -21.24 1.68
CA SER A 39 -11.44 -20.24 1.80
C SER A 39 -10.87 -18.81 1.89
N GLU A 40 -9.88 -18.59 2.76
CA GLU A 40 -9.21 -17.29 2.91
C GLU A 40 -8.49 -16.87 1.62
N LEU A 41 -7.79 -17.81 0.96
CA LEU A 41 -7.13 -17.58 -0.32
C LEU A 41 -8.13 -17.18 -1.42
N ARG A 42 -9.28 -17.86 -1.50
CA ARG A 42 -10.34 -17.51 -2.47
C ARG A 42 -10.92 -16.12 -2.22
N ASN A 43 -11.13 -15.75 -0.95
CA ASN A 43 -11.57 -14.40 -0.61
C ASN A 43 -10.55 -13.37 -1.11
N ARG A 44 -9.26 -13.60 -0.85
CA ARG A 44 -8.22 -12.67 -1.30
C ARG A 44 -8.10 -12.57 -2.82
N ILE A 45 -8.21 -13.69 -3.53
CA ILE A 45 -8.27 -13.71 -5.00
C ILE A 45 -9.49 -12.92 -5.49
N SER A 46 -10.65 -13.09 -4.86
CA SER A 46 -11.87 -12.37 -5.20
C SER A 46 -11.69 -10.85 -5.08
N ASP A 47 -10.97 -10.36 -4.07
CA ASP A 47 -10.66 -8.93 -3.93
C ASP A 47 -9.92 -8.40 -5.17
N PHE A 48 -8.83 -9.06 -5.59
CA PHE A 48 -8.09 -8.68 -6.79
C PHE A 48 -8.96 -8.72 -8.05
N GLU A 49 -9.77 -9.77 -8.20
CA GLU A 49 -10.56 -9.96 -9.41
C GLU A 49 -11.74 -8.99 -9.52
N LYS A 50 -12.34 -8.62 -8.39
CA LYS A 50 -13.37 -7.57 -8.35
C LYS A 50 -12.81 -6.23 -8.78
N GLU A 51 -11.64 -5.84 -8.27
CA GLU A 51 -11.04 -4.57 -8.67
C GLU A 51 -10.60 -4.58 -10.13
N LEU A 52 -9.96 -5.64 -10.61
CA LEU A 52 -9.58 -5.76 -12.03
C LEU A 52 -10.77 -5.71 -12.99
N ALA A 53 -11.93 -6.20 -12.55
CA ALA A 53 -13.19 -6.15 -13.30
C ALA A 53 -13.92 -4.80 -13.17
N ASN A 54 -13.49 -3.89 -12.31
CA ASN A 54 -14.09 -2.57 -12.20
C ASN A 54 -13.74 -1.73 -13.45
N ASP A 55 -14.75 -1.19 -14.12
CA ASP A 55 -14.57 -0.36 -15.32
C ASP A 55 -14.27 1.11 -14.98
N GLU A 56 -14.48 1.52 -13.72
CA GLU A 56 -14.23 2.89 -13.27
C GLU A 56 -12.76 3.17 -12.95
N ILE A 57 -11.95 2.13 -12.74
CA ILE A 57 -10.51 2.29 -12.46
C ILE A 57 -9.71 2.46 -13.75
N SER A 58 -8.68 3.29 -13.68
CA SER A 58 -7.81 3.61 -14.82
C SER A 58 -6.96 2.41 -15.26
N PHE A 59 -6.43 2.47 -16.48
CA PHE A 59 -5.51 1.44 -16.99
C PHE A 59 -4.27 1.29 -16.11
N ASP A 60 -3.71 2.41 -15.65
CA ASP A 60 -2.51 2.42 -14.80
C ASP A 60 -2.80 1.76 -13.44
N GLU A 61 -3.98 2.00 -12.85
CA GLU A 61 -4.41 1.33 -11.61
C GLU A 61 -4.61 -0.18 -11.83
N LYS A 62 -5.23 -0.59 -12.94
CA LYS A 62 -5.35 -2.01 -13.32
C LYS A 62 -3.98 -2.68 -13.42
N GLU A 63 -2.99 -1.99 -13.99
CA GLU A 63 -1.61 -2.49 -14.05
C GLU A 63 -1.00 -2.65 -12.64
N GLN A 64 -1.16 -1.66 -11.76
CA GLN A 64 -0.68 -1.76 -10.38
C GLN A 64 -1.33 -2.90 -9.60
N ILE A 65 -2.65 -3.08 -9.73
CA ILE A 65 -3.39 -4.19 -9.12
C ILE A 65 -2.85 -5.52 -9.62
N LEU A 66 -2.61 -5.65 -10.93
CA LEU A 66 -2.09 -6.89 -11.52
C LEU A 66 -0.65 -7.18 -11.07
N ILE A 67 0.19 -6.15 -10.96
CA ILE A 67 1.54 -6.28 -10.38
C ILE A 67 1.44 -6.78 -8.93
N GLN A 68 0.58 -6.17 -8.12
CA GLN A 68 0.39 -6.59 -6.72
C GLN A 68 -0.16 -8.01 -6.62
N TYR A 69 -1.10 -8.39 -7.48
CA TYR A 69 -1.66 -9.73 -7.52
C TYR A 69 -0.59 -10.78 -7.88
N ASN A 70 0.24 -10.49 -8.87
CA ASN A 70 1.38 -11.35 -9.20
C ASN A 70 2.39 -11.45 -8.05
N ARG A 71 2.66 -10.34 -7.36
CA ARG A 71 3.55 -10.35 -6.18
C ARG A 71 2.97 -11.22 -5.07
N PHE A 72 1.68 -11.10 -4.78
CA PHE A 72 0.97 -11.95 -3.83
C PHE A 72 1.12 -13.44 -4.19
N ALA A 73 0.80 -13.81 -5.44
CA ALA A 73 0.88 -15.19 -5.90
C ALA A 73 2.32 -15.74 -5.87
N ARG A 74 3.32 -14.92 -6.21
CA ARG A 74 4.74 -15.30 -6.12
C ARG A 74 5.19 -15.54 -4.68
N THR A 75 4.82 -14.65 -3.76
CA THR A 75 5.13 -14.80 -2.34
C THR A 75 4.48 -16.05 -1.78
N LEU A 76 3.21 -16.30 -2.11
CA LEU A 76 2.50 -17.52 -1.70
C LEU A 76 3.25 -18.78 -2.11
N VAL A 77 3.61 -18.91 -3.39
CA VAL A 77 4.38 -20.05 -3.90
C VAL A 77 5.73 -20.18 -3.19
N HIS A 78 6.39 -19.07 -2.86
CA HIS A 78 7.69 -19.10 -2.17
C HIS A 78 7.56 -19.59 -0.73
N CYS A 79 6.58 -19.09 0.03
CA CYS A 79 6.30 -19.53 1.40
C CYS A 79 6.00 -21.03 1.47
N MET A 80 5.35 -21.60 0.45
CA MET A 80 5.07 -23.03 0.41
C MET A 80 6.26 -23.88 -0.03
N LYS A 81 7.04 -23.42 -1.01
CA LYS A 81 8.22 -24.15 -1.49
C LYS A 81 9.44 -24.06 -0.58
N SER A 82 9.52 -23.00 0.22
CA SER A 82 10.62 -22.77 1.16
C SER A 82 10.05 -22.24 2.48
N PRO A 83 9.32 -23.06 3.24
CA PRO A 83 8.66 -22.65 4.48
C PRO A 83 9.60 -22.00 5.49
N ASP A 84 10.84 -22.48 5.57
CA ASP A 84 11.88 -21.93 6.45
C ASP A 84 12.27 -20.47 6.12
N ARG A 85 11.95 -19.98 4.92
CA ARG A 85 12.19 -18.60 4.46
C ARG A 85 10.90 -17.79 4.31
N ALA A 86 9.78 -18.30 4.84
CA ALA A 86 8.49 -17.64 4.70
C ALA A 86 8.50 -16.25 5.36
N SER A 87 9.10 -16.09 6.55
CA SER A 87 9.16 -14.79 7.24
C SER A 87 9.87 -13.72 6.40
N ASP A 88 11.04 -14.03 5.82
CA ASP A 88 11.77 -13.11 4.94
C ASP A 88 10.95 -12.72 3.71
N SER A 89 10.21 -13.68 3.15
CA SER A 89 9.40 -13.47 1.95
C SER A 89 8.18 -12.59 2.22
N ILE A 90 7.54 -12.78 3.38
CA ILE A 90 6.43 -11.95 3.86
C ILE A 90 6.92 -10.52 4.11
N ASN A 91 8.05 -10.37 4.79
CA ASN A 91 8.65 -9.05 5.07
C ASN A 91 9.00 -8.32 3.77
N TYR A 92 9.59 -9.02 2.81
CA TYR A 92 9.88 -8.46 1.49
C TYR A 92 8.61 -8.03 0.74
N TYR A 93 7.53 -8.81 0.84
CA TYR A 93 6.25 -8.49 0.20
C TYR A 93 5.64 -7.20 0.76
N HIS A 94 5.61 -7.02 2.08
CA HIS A 94 4.99 -5.83 2.71
C HIS A 94 5.85 -4.57 2.64
N ARG A 95 7.18 -4.69 2.63
CA ARG A 95 8.10 -3.55 2.69
C ARG A 95 8.27 -2.82 1.35
N PHE A 96 8.24 -3.54 0.24
CA PHE A 96 8.53 -2.95 -1.07
C PHE A 96 7.25 -2.71 -1.87
N LYS A 97 6.95 -1.46 -2.26
CA LYS A 97 5.93 -1.10 -3.28
C LYS A 97 4.57 -1.80 -3.12
N TYR A 98 4.05 -1.84 -1.90
CA TYR A 98 2.74 -2.43 -1.63
C TYR A 98 1.63 -1.57 -2.25
N TYR A 99 0.85 -2.14 -3.17
CA TYR A 99 -0.32 -1.47 -3.71
C TYR A 99 -1.59 -1.91 -2.96
N PRO A 100 -2.43 -0.98 -2.47
CA PRO A 100 -3.66 -1.33 -1.76
C PRO A 100 -4.70 -1.92 -2.71
N VAL A 101 -5.27 -3.08 -2.35
CA VAL A 101 -6.34 -3.75 -3.10
C VAL A 101 -7.33 -4.35 -2.09
N GLY A 102 -8.62 -4.10 -2.28
CA GLY A 102 -9.72 -4.56 -1.45
C GLY A 102 -9.76 -3.86 -0.10
N ILE A 103 -9.42 -2.56 -0.06
CA ILE A 103 -9.32 -1.77 1.16
C ILE A 103 -10.42 -0.72 1.19
N GLU A 104 -11.33 -0.88 2.15
CA GLU A 104 -12.42 0.08 2.39
C GLU A 104 -12.08 1.08 3.50
N ASP A 105 -11.09 0.77 4.34
CA ASP A 105 -10.68 1.61 5.46
C ASP A 105 -9.74 2.73 4.98
N THR A 106 -10.01 3.97 5.38
CA THR A 106 -9.12 5.11 5.16
C THR A 106 -8.33 5.43 6.42
N MET A 107 -7.07 5.83 6.22
CA MET A 107 -6.22 6.27 7.32
C MET A 107 -6.75 7.60 7.84
N LYS A 108 -7.31 7.58 9.05
CA LYS A 108 -7.85 8.80 9.66
C LYS A 108 -6.72 9.82 9.84
N PRO A 109 -6.87 11.06 9.37
CA PRO A 109 -5.86 12.09 9.56
C PRO A 109 -5.66 12.31 11.07
N SER A 110 -4.41 12.51 11.49
CA SER A 110 -4.16 12.86 12.88
C SER A 110 -4.81 14.21 13.19
N LEU A 111 -5.66 14.27 14.22
CA LEU A 111 -6.37 15.49 14.60
C LEU A 111 -5.41 16.67 14.83
N LEU A 112 -4.20 16.37 15.32
CA LEU A 112 -3.14 17.36 15.52
C LEU A 112 -2.62 17.93 14.19
N LEU A 113 -2.26 17.10 13.20
CA LEU A 113 -1.83 17.61 11.89
C LEU A 113 -2.96 18.34 11.17
N GLN A 114 -4.19 17.83 11.27
CA GLN A 114 -5.32 18.48 10.61
C GLN A 114 -5.58 19.87 11.19
N ASN A 115 -5.65 19.99 12.52
CA ASN A 115 -5.86 21.28 13.17
C ASN A 115 -4.71 22.26 12.92
N SER A 116 -3.46 21.80 12.95
CA SER A 116 -2.30 22.64 12.67
C SER A 116 -2.27 23.09 11.20
N SER A 117 -2.62 22.23 10.26
CA SER A 117 -2.70 22.58 8.83
C SER A 117 -3.80 23.60 8.56
N ILE A 118 -4.97 23.48 9.21
CA ILE A 118 -6.05 24.47 9.11
C ILE A 118 -5.60 25.82 9.70
N ALA A 119 -4.93 25.81 10.85
CA ALA A 119 -4.44 27.04 11.48
C ALA A 119 -3.38 27.74 10.61
N LEU A 120 -2.40 26.99 10.10
CA LEU A 120 -1.36 27.50 9.19
C LEU A 120 -1.95 28.02 7.88
N LEU A 121 -2.97 27.35 7.33
CA LEU A 121 -3.73 27.85 6.18
C LEU A 121 -4.34 29.22 6.50
N GLY A 122 -5.02 29.36 7.63
CA GLY A 122 -5.64 30.63 8.05
C GLY A 122 -4.62 31.76 8.22
N ILE A 123 -3.50 31.48 8.90
CA ILE A 123 -2.40 32.43 9.08
C ILE A 123 -1.78 32.82 7.73
N GLY A 124 -1.54 31.83 6.87
CA GLY A 124 -0.99 32.02 5.53
C GLY A 124 -1.88 32.89 4.64
N VAL A 125 -3.20 32.66 4.64
CA VAL A 125 -4.16 33.49 3.89
C VAL A 125 -4.17 34.92 4.42
N ALA A 126 -4.15 35.10 5.76
CA ALA A 126 -4.12 36.42 6.37
C ALA A 126 -2.83 37.19 6.01
N LEU A 127 -1.66 36.52 6.10
CA LEU A 127 -0.38 37.09 5.69
C LEU A 127 -0.35 37.43 4.21
N LEU A 128 -0.94 36.59 3.35
CA LEU A 128 -1.04 36.86 1.92
C LEU A 128 -1.88 38.12 1.66
N ALA A 129 -3.03 38.26 2.33
CA ALA A 129 -3.87 39.45 2.22
C ALA A 129 -3.16 40.72 2.72
N VAL A 130 -2.37 40.63 3.79
CA VAL A 130 -1.59 41.75 4.33
C VAL A 130 -0.37 42.08 3.47
N SER A 131 0.20 41.10 2.76
CA SER A 131 1.37 41.30 1.91
C SER A 131 1.11 42.29 0.77
N ILE A 132 -0.11 42.33 0.24
CA ILE A 132 -0.51 43.20 -0.88
C ILE A 132 -0.39 44.69 -0.52
N PRO A 133 -1.08 45.21 0.53
CA PRO A 133 -0.90 46.60 0.95
C PRO A 133 0.52 46.84 1.47
N ALA A 134 1.14 45.89 2.19
CA ALA A 134 2.50 46.05 2.69
C ALA A 134 3.51 46.27 1.55
N PHE A 135 3.36 45.58 0.41
CA PHE A 135 4.22 45.73 -0.75
C PHE A 135 4.11 47.12 -1.40
N LEU A 136 2.92 47.74 -1.38
CA LEU A 136 2.70 49.09 -1.90
C LEU A 136 3.39 50.17 -1.06
N PHE A 137 3.46 50.01 0.26
CA PHE A 137 4.12 50.97 1.17
C PHE A 137 5.61 50.68 1.38
N ASN A 138 5.97 49.40 1.43
CA ASN A 138 7.35 48.95 1.62
C ASN A 138 7.56 47.58 0.92
N PRO A 139 8.14 47.59 -0.29
CA PRO A 139 8.34 46.37 -1.08
C PRO A 139 9.10 45.28 -0.33
N ALA A 140 10.11 45.64 0.49
CA ALA A 140 10.88 44.66 1.25
C ALA A 140 10.02 43.94 2.30
N ILE A 141 9.19 44.67 3.04
CA ILE A 141 8.28 44.08 4.04
C ILE A 141 7.21 43.23 3.35
N GLY A 142 6.65 43.73 2.25
CA GLY A 142 5.67 42.98 1.45
C GLY A 142 6.22 41.65 0.94
N SER A 143 7.44 41.63 0.40
CA SER A 143 8.11 40.41 -0.08
C SER A 143 8.39 39.40 1.03
N ILE A 144 8.77 39.86 2.24
CA ILE A 144 8.97 38.98 3.39
C ILE A 144 7.64 38.35 3.82
N ALA A 145 6.59 39.16 3.96
CA ALA A 145 5.26 38.68 4.34
C ALA A 145 4.70 37.67 3.32
N LEU A 146 4.86 37.95 2.02
CA LEU A 146 4.46 37.05 0.94
C LEU A 146 5.23 35.72 0.99
N SER A 147 6.54 35.77 1.23
CA SER A 147 7.37 34.55 1.30
C SER A 147 6.93 33.65 2.47
N ILE A 148 6.67 34.24 3.64
CA ILE A 148 6.17 33.51 4.80
C ILE A 148 4.78 32.93 4.49
N ALA A 149 3.89 33.72 3.87
CA ALA A 149 2.56 33.26 3.48
C ALA A 149 2.62 32.02 2.57
N ILE A 150 3.44 32.04 1.51
CA ILE A 150 3.60 30.89 0.60
C ILE A 150 4.15 29.68 1.33
N THR A 151 5.15 29.87 2.19
CA THR A 151 5.80 28.78 2.94
C THR A 151 4.83 28.09 3.90
N MET A 152 3.85 28.81 4.44
CA MET A 152 2.79 28.24 5.27
C MET A 152 1.66 27.63 4.43
N LEU A 153 1.21 28.32 3.38
CA LEU A 153 0.09 27.89 2.54
C LEU A 153 0.39 26.62 1.77
N PHE A 154 1.57 26.51 1.18
CA PHE A 154 1.89 25.39 0.29
C PHE A 154 1.76 24.01 0.98
N PRO A 155 2.47 23.71 2.09
CA PRO A 155 2.34 22.43 2.77
C PRO A 155 0.94 22.23 3.38
N SER A 156 0.27 23.28 3.86
CA SER A 156 -1.07 23.16 4.44
C SER A 156 -2.14 22.84 3.38
N CYS A 157 -2.12 23.53 2.24
CA CYS A 157 -2.98 23.20 1.11
C CYS A 157 -2.70 21.79 0.62
N PHE A 158 -1.42 21.42 0.47
CA PHE A 158 -1.04 20.08 0.04
C PHE A 158 -1.62 19.01 0.97
N TYR A 159 -1.43 19.15 2.29
CA TYR A 159 -1.96 18.21 3.27
C TYR A 159 -3.50 18.12 3.23
N LEU A 160 -4.19 19.27 3.15
CA LEU A 160 -5.66 19.32 3.21
C LEU A 160 -6.34 18.89 1.89
N MET A 161 -5.64 19.00 0.76
CA MET A 161 -6.15 18.58 -0.56
C MET A 161 -5.75 17.15 -0.93
N THR A 162 -4.79 16.55 -0.22
CA THR A 162 -4.42 15.16 -0.44
C THR A 162 -5.56 14.27 0.10
N PRO A 163 -6.18 13.42 -0.74
CA PRO A 163 -7.23 12.52 -0.28
C PRO A 163 -6.68 11.56 0.77
N GLU A 164 -7.55 11.07 1.66
CA GLU A 164 -7.16 10.12 2.69
C GLU A 164 -6.54 8.86 2.05
N SER A 165 -5.35 8.48 2.50
CA SER A 165 -4.68 7.28 2.00
C SER A 165 -5.39 6.02 2.54
N PRO A 166 -5.47 4.93 1.76
CA PRO A 166 -6.02 3.66 2.24
C PRO A 166 -5.24 3.14 3.46
N ASP A 167 -5.93 2.66 4.49
CA ASP A 167 -5.30 2.00 5.62
C ASP A 167 -4.98 0.54 5.27
N THR A 168 -3.71 0.30 4.96
CA THR A 168 -3.22 -1.04 4.56
C THR A 168 -2.97 -1.98 5.73
N THR A 169 -3.07 -1.52 6.98
CA THR A 169 -2.63 -2.27 8.17
C THR A 169 -3.38 -3.59 8.31
N ARG A 170 -4.72 -3.53 8.26
CA ARG A 170 -5.58 -4.72 8.35
C ARG A 170 -5.32 -5.69 7.21
N LYS A 171 -5.24 -5.18 5.97
CA LYS A 171 -5.05 -6.02 4.78
C LYS A 171 -3.69 -6.73 4.76
N LYS A 172 -2.61 -6.03 5.15
CA LYS A 172 -1.28 -6.65 5.29
C LYS A 172 -1.26 -7.74 6.37
N SER A 173 -2.00 -7.56 7.46
CA SER A 173 -2.14 -8.59 8.50
C SER A 173 -2.89 -9.83 7.98
N GLU A 174 -3.99 -9.63 7.25
CA GLU A 174 -4.74 -10.72 6.60
C GLU A 174 -3.83 -11.49 5.62
N GLU A 175 -3.08 -10.80 4.76
CA GLU A 175 -2.17 -11.43 3.79
C GLU A 175 -0.99 -12.13 4.47
N LYS A 176 -0.43 -11.53 5.53
CA LYS A 176 0.58 -12.17 6.39
C LYS A 176 0.06 -13.51 6.90
N HIS A 177 -1.15 -13.53 7.43
CA HIS A 177 -1.77 -14.73 7.98
C HIS A 177 -1.92 -15.82 6.92
N ILE A 178 -2.41 -15.48 5.72
CA ILE A 178 -2.52 -16.41 4.59
C ILE A 178 -1.16 -17.01 4.25
N PHE A 179 -0.09 -16.21 4.19
CA PHE A 179 1.24 -16.71 3.88
C PHE A 179 1.83 -17.61 4.98
N GLN A 180 1.60 -17.27 6.25
CA GLN A 180 2.02 -18.08 7.40
C GLN A 180 1.30 -19.42 7.43
N GLN A 181 -0.03 -19.41 7.27
CA GLN A 181 -0.84 -20.63 7.16
C GLN A 181 -0.35 -21.50 6.00
N ALA A 182 -0.08 -20.91 4.83
CA ALA A 182 0.41 -21.66 3.66
C ALA A 182 1.73 -22.39 3.95
N ALA A 183 2.66 -21.74 4.65
CA ALA A 183 3.92 -22.34 5.06
C ALA A 183 3.73 -23.46 6.11
N GLN A 184 2.85 -23.24 7.09
CA GLN A 184 2.52 -24.20 8.15
C GLN A 184 1.79 -25.44 7.63
N LEU A 185 0.97 -25.32 6.58
CA LEU A 185 0.37 -26.49 5.93
C LEU A 185 1.42 -27.43 5.35
N ILE A 186 2.51 -26.88 4.80
CA ILE A 186 3.62 -27.68 4.26
C ILE A 186 4.54 -28.18 5.36
N LYS A 187 4.79 -27.35 6.39
CA LYS A 187 5.71 -27.64 7.49
C LYS A 187 5.07 -27.25 8.84
N PRO A 188 4.29 -28.17 9.47
CA PRO A 188 3.48 -27.85 10.66
C PRO A 188 4.27 -27.42 11.89
N GLU A 189 5.53 -27.83 12.01
CA GLU A 189 6.42 -27.45 13.12
C GLU A 189 6.89 -25.98 13.05
N LEU A 190 6.57 -25.24 11.99
CA LEU A 190 6.99 -23.85 11.85
C LEU A 190 6.25 -22.95 12.85
N THR A 191 7.01 -22.24 13.67
CA THR A 191 6.50 -21.18 14.54
C THR A 191 6.91 -19.82 14.00
N PHE A 192 5.96 -18.90 13.94
CA PHE A 192 6.22 -17.50 13.60
C PHE A 192 6.17 -16.68 14.88
N ASN A 193 7.24 -15.93 15.17
CA ASN A 193 7.25 -14.96 16.25
C ASN A 193 6.72 -13.63 15.71
N ASP A 194 5.54 -13.21 16.16
CA ASP A 194 4.93 -11.94 15.79
C ASP A 194 5.53 -10.73 16.52
N GLU A 195 6.48 -10.96 17.44
CA GLU A 195 7.07 -9.94 18.33
C GLU A 195 7.98 -8.90 17.64
N PHE A 196 8.39 -9.12 16.39
CA PHE A 196 9.29 -8.20 15.66
C PHE A 196 8.58 -7.31 14.64
N ASP A 197 7.26 -7.41 14.50
CA ASP A 197 6.49 -6.53 13.63
C ASP A 197 5.97 -5.33 14.42
N THR A 198 6.85 -4.37 14.69
CA THR A 198 6.36 -3.00 14.84
C THR A 198 5.54 -2.69 13.60
N PRO A 199 4.30 -2.19 13.72
CA PRO A 199 3.57 -1.69 12.57
C PRO A 199 4.42 -0.55 12.01
N GLU A 200 5.18 -0.82 10.94
CA GLU A 200 5.77 0.22 10.13
C GLU A 200 4.58 1.02 9.64
N SER A 201 4.30 2.11 10.35
CA SER A 201 3.42 3.18 9.94
C SER A 201 3.61 3.32 8.45
N SER A 202 2.51 3.13 7.71
CA SER A 202 2.38 3.43 6.30
C SER A 202 2.95 4.82 6.09
N SER A 203 4.24 4.88 5.78
CA SER A 203 4.89 6.12 5.43
C SER A 203 4.16 6.55 4.17
N PRO A 204 3.51 7.72 4.18
CA PRO A 204 2.96 8.24 2.95
C PRO A 204 4.12 8.27 1.97
N ILE A 205 3.89 7.84 0.73
CA ILE A 205 4.86 8.03 -0.34
C ILE A 205 4.93 9.53 -0.58
N TYR A 206 5.65 10.26 0.27
CA TYR A 206 6.15 11.57 -0.05
C TYR A 206 7.30 11.34 -1.01
N ALA A 207 7.01 11.58 -2.29
CA ALA A 207 8.01 11.63 -3.34
C ALA A 207 9.18 12.52 -2.89
N SER A 208 10.38 11.97 -3.05
CA SER A 208 11.64 12.71 -3.05
C SER A 208 11.73 13.61 -4.28
#